data_AF-A0A0Q7BDM4-F1
#
_entry.id   AF-A0A0Q7BDM4-F1
#
_cell.length_a   1.000
_cell.length_b   1.000
_cell.length_c   1.000
_cell.angle_alpha   90.00
_cell.angle_beta   90.00
_cell.angle_gamma   90.00
#
_symmetry.space_group_name_H-M   'P 1'
#
loop_
_entity.id
_entity.type
_entity.pdbx_description
1 polymer ?
#
loop_
_entity_poly.entity_id
_entity_poly.type
_entity_poly.pdbx_seq_one_letter_code
_entity_poly.pdbx_strand_id
1 'polypeptide(L)'
;MGFGEDLLDDTVTELRSILADLQGIDLWPPWDAAETIVRLVSRAVEIASQPPEPDPSNLRDAADEWRLIATTTDRAHASLESLHDEITTAIWEGDAGNGFRSSVTVLSDKVDTVPEAARGVATALDTMAGSMDAARKRHADAFDGLRDHLSISWDDALPWELVSKLSGIVGEVIDAVQDLIGAYEDAAEAAATARRAVVTAMDGIELPDHLPSAPGAVPSTIDLVNQWSDDEGPLDGSTLSRYDDALGAMSADERAEVRRLLEGSDPAARAWIMAAVASGLSGDALTNYAHQLDQMSPSELRDLDPSGFRGDQATQPDQTTCGSSSLVMSRMENDPAYAMWMQTGYDPLTGETDPRTPEERFADESQAMHVRTNLPVDRDHDLQFPWPPQAGTQPWALAAEMSADGGSGVPGTSYDVTVVDPDDRGRSFDAVVRASEDGSTVPIYVGDDTRPGHVTLVTASQGGDTLSVYDPSEGSTITVSRDDWVNGTLDVAGWSEPWFVVVPES
;
A
#
# COMPACT_ATOMS: atom_id res chain seq x y z
N MET A 1 7.23 6.20 -1.11
CA MET A 1 7.89 7.36 -0.44
C MET A 1 8.35 8.41 -1.45
N GLY A 2 7.39 9.09 -2.10
CA GLY A 2 7.65 10.37 -2.77
C GLY A 2 7.55 11.47 -1.71
N PHE A 3 8.66 11.80 -1.06
CA PHE A 3 8.67 12.89 -0.08
C PHE A 3 8.65 14.24 -0.80
N GLY A 4 7.49 14.83 -1.11
CA GLY A 4 7.28 16.28 -1.34
C GLY A 4 8.27 17.10 -2.22
N GLU A 5 9.26 16.50 -2.87
CA GLU A 5 10.35 17.18 -3.59
C GLU A 5 9.78 17.97 -4.76
N ASP A 6 8.82 17.40 -5.49
CA ASP A 6 8.15 18.07 -6.60
C ASP A 6 7.39 19.32 -6.13
N LEU A 7 6.75 19.27 -4.95
CA LEU A 7 6.04 20.43 -4.37
C LEU A 7 7.01 21.53 -3.90
N LEU A 8 8.16 21.15 -3.34
CA LEU A 8 9.20 22.10 -2.93
C LEU A 8 9.86 22.77 -4.14
N ASP A 9 10.14 22.00 -5.21
CA ASP A 9 10.75 22.49 -6.44
C ASP A 9 9.82 23.43 -7.23
N ASP A 10 8.52 23.13 -7.27
CA ASP A 10 7.51 24.00 -7.88
C ASP A 10 7.39 25.33 -7.11
N THR A 11 7.37 25.27 -5.78
CA THR A 11 7.34 26.45 -4.90
C THR A 11 8.57 27.34 -5.13
N VAL A 12 9.77 26.74 -5.19
CA VAL A 12 11.03 27.46 -5.48
C VAL A 12 10.99 28.10 -6.87
N THR A 13 10.46 27.39 -7.87
CA THR A 13 10.35 27.89 -9.25
C THR A 13 9.44 29.11 -9.32
N GLU A 14 8.30 29.07 -8.66
CA GLU A 14 7.38 30.22 -8.62
C GLU A 14 7.97 31.42 -7.87
N LEU A 15 8.63 31.20 -6.73
CA LEU A 15 9.28 32.27 -5.98
C LEU A 15 10.44 32.91 -6.76
N ARG A 16 11.22 32.12 -7.50
CA ARG A 16 12.27 32.65 -8.40
C ARG A 16 11.70 33.51 -9.53
N SER A 17 10.53 33.15 -10.05
CA SER A 17 9.80 33.96 -11.04
C SER A 17 9.41 35.33 -10.45
N ILE A 18 8.86 35.34 -9.22
CA ILE A 18 8.54 36.58 -8.50
C ILE A 18 9.79 37.41 -8.23
N LEU A 19 10.89 36.78 -7.81
CA LEU A 19 12.16 37.45 -7.58
C LEU A 19 12.68 38.15 -8.85
N ALA A 20 12.59 37.49 -10.00
CA ALA A 20 12.99 38.06 -11.28
C ALA A 20 12.13 39.28 -11.65
N ASP A 21 10.81 39.20 -11.43
CA ASP A 21 9.88 40.31 -11.65
C ASP A 21 10.18 41.50 -10.73
N LEU A 22 10.49 41.26 -9.46
CA LEU A 22 10.86 42.29 -8.48
C LEU A 22 12.18 42.98 -8.85
N GLN A 23 13.19 42.22 -9.29
CA GLN A 23 14.48 42.76 -9.71
C GLN A 23 14.40 43.59 -11.00
N GLY A 24 13.42 43.29 -11.86
CA GLY A 24 13.19 43.98 -13.13
C GLY A 24 12.25 45.18 -13.06
N ILE A 25 11.74 45.54 -11.88
CA ILE A 25 10.68 46.54 -11.76
C ILE A 25 11.16 47.96 -12.11
N ASP A 26 10.42 48.65 -12.97
CA ASP A 26 10.58 50.09 -13.18
C ASP A 26 9.81 50.84 -12.10
N LEU A 27 10.50 51.66 -11.30
CA LEU A 27 9.89 52.46 -10.24
C LEU A 27 9.16 53.71 -10.80
N TRP A 28 9.08 53.86 -12.12
CA TRP A 28 8.37 54.95 -12.78
C TRP A 28 7.31 54.43 -13.77
N PRO A 29 6.04 54.90 -13.69
CA PRO A 29 5.47 55.81 -12.69
C PRO A 29 5.33 55.15 -11.30
N PRO A 30 5.62 55.83 -10.19
CA PRO A 30 5.77 55.16 -8.90
C PRO A 30 4.46 54.65 -8.29
N TRP A 31 3.30 55.11 -8.76
CA TRP A 31 1.99 54.57 -8.36
C TRP A 31 1.73 53.20 -8.99
N ASP A 32 2.07 53.03 -10.27
CA ASP A 32 1.95 51.75 -10.98
C ASP A 32 2.96 50.72 -10.43
N ALA A 33 4.16 51.20 -10.09
CA ALA A 33 5.17 50.39 -9.41
C ALA A 33 4.68 49.91 -8.04
N ALA A 34 4.04 50.78 -7.24
CA ALA A 34 3.49 50.41 -5.94
C ALA A 34 2.41 49.32 -6.04
N GLU A 35 1.49 49.42 -7.00
CA GLU A 35 0.46 48.39 -7.25
C GLU A 35 1.10 47.05 -7.66
N THR A 36 2.11 47.11 -8.54
CA THR A 36 2.87 45.93 -8.96
C THR A 36 3.59 45.25 -7.80
N ILE A 37 4.23 46.02 -6.91
CA ILE A 37 4.92 45.50 -5.72
C ILE A 37 3.92 44.81 -4.79
N VAL A 38 2.79 45.45 -4.46
CA VAL A 38 1.77 44.85 -3.58
C VAL A 38 1.23 43.54 -4.16
N ARG A 39 1.01 43.49 -5.47
CA ARG A 39 0.57 42.26 -6.17
C ARG A 39 1.60 41.14 -6.10
N LEU A 40 2.88 41.45 -6.33
CA LEU A 40 3.98 40.46 -6.24
C LEU A 40 4.18 39.97 -4.80
N VAL A 41 4.11 40.86 -3.80
CA VAL A 41 4.17 40.49 -2.38
C VAL A 41 2.99 39.60 -2.00
N SER A 42 1.77 39.94 -2.43
CA SER A 42 0.58 39.13 -2.16
C SER A 42 0.71 37.72 -2.75
N ARG A 43 1.23 37.62 -3.98
CA ARG A 43 1.49 36.33 -4.63
C ARG A 43 2.56 35.52 -3.89
N ALA A 44 3.65 36.16 -3.45
CA ALA A 44 4.70 35.50 -2.67
C ALA A 44 4.16 34.96 -1.33
N VAL A 45 3.30 35.73 -0.65
CA VAL A 45 2.63 35.33 0.60
C VAL A 45 1.65 34.18 0.36
N GLU A 46 0.95 34.15 -0.78
CA GLU A 46 0.05 33.05 -1.15
C GLU A 46 0.81 31.75 -1.40
N ILE A 47 1.86 31.80 -2.22
CA ILE A 47 2.73 30.65 -2.54
C ILE A 47 3.42 30.12 -1.28
N ALA A 48 4.02 31.00 -0.48
CA ALA A 48 4.76 30.60 0.71
C ALA A 48 3.89 30.57 1.99
N SER A 49 2.57 30.43 1.84
CA SER A 49 1.62 30.47 2.97
C SER A 49 1.80 29.31 3.96
N GLN A 50 2.39 28.20 3.50
CA GLN A 50 2.69 27.03 4.31
C GLN A 50 4.21 26.87 4.50
N PRO A 51 4.69 26.55 5.71
CA PRO A 51 6.10 26.26 5.93
C PRO A 51 6.52 24.97 5.19
N PRO A 52 7.81 24.81 4.84
CA PRO A 52 8.30 23.59 4.17
C PRO A 52 7.89 22.31 4.90
N GLU A 53 7.44 21.30 4.17
CA GLU A 53 7.17 19.96 4.68
C GLU A 53 8.40 19.04 4.55
N PRO A 54 8.48 17.95 5.34
CA PRO A 54 7.58 17.51 6.42
C PRO A 54 7.81 18.22 7.76
N ASP A 55 6.85 18.08 8.70
CA ASP A 55 6.96 18.66 10.04
C ASP A 55 8.08 18.00 10.88
N PRO A 56 8.98 18.78 11.51
CA PRO A 56 10.01 18.25 12.41
C PRO A 56 9.50 17.36 13.54
N SER A 57 8.28 17.55 14.07
CA SER A 57 7.75 16.64 15.10
C SER A 57 7.50 15.25 14.55
N ASN A 58 6.88 15.16 13.36
CA ASN A 58 6.57 13.88 12.72
C ASN A 58 7.85 13.09 12.40
N LEU A 59 8.92 13.79 11.99
CA LEU A 59 10.23 13.19 11.77
C LEU A 59 10.84 12.61 13.05
N ARG A 60 10.67 13.30 14.19
CA ARG A 60 11.17 12.81 15.50
C ARG A 60 10.34 11.65 16.01
N ASP A 61 9.02 11.70 15.85
CA ASP A 61 8.13 10.60 16.22
C ASP A 61 8.48 9.34 15.41
N ALA A 62 8.70 9.48 14.09
CA ALA A 62 9.20 8.40 13.26
C ALA A 62 10.58 7.89 13.71
N ALA A 63 11.50 8.79 14.07
CA ALA A 63 12.82 8.40 14.61
C ALA A 63 12.71 7.60 15.92
N ASP A 64 11.77 7.95 16.80
CA ASP A 64 11.50 7.22 18.04
C ASP A 64 10.99 5.80 17.78
N GLU A 65 10.10 5.62 16.79
CA GLU A 65 9.66 4.28 16.37
C GLU A 65 10.82 3.44 15.84
N TRP A 66 11.72 4.01 15.03
CA TRP A 66 12.92 3.32 14.57
C TRP A 66 13.88 2.93 15.71
N ARG A 67 14.00 3.75 16.76
CA ARG A 67 14.74 3.38 17.98
C ARG A 67 14.06 2.26 18.74
N LEU A 68 12.73 2.24 18.77
CA LEU A 68 11.96 1.16 19.40
C LEU A 68 12.18 -0.17 18.67
N ILE A 69 12.19 -0.15 17.34
CA ILE A 69 12.56 -1.29 16.50
C ILE A 69 13.96 -1.77 16.90
N ALA A 70 14.96 -0.89 16.86
CA ALA A 70 16.34 -1.26 17.21
C ALA A 70 16.44 -1.92 18.60
N THR A 71 15.79 -1.33 19.61
CA THR A 71 15.82 -1.85 20.99
C THR A 71 15.09 -3.18 21.12
N THR A 72 14.00 -3.36 20.38
CA THR A 72 13.23 -4.61 20.42
C THR A 72 13.98 -5.73 19.72
N THR A 73 14.63 -5.43 18.61
CA THR A 73 15.46 -6.36 17.88
C THR A 73 16.73 -6.73 18.65
N ASP A 74 17.40 -5.78 19.33
CA ASP A 74 18.51 -6.08 20.25
C ASP A 74 18.09 -7.10 21.33
N ARG A 75 16.89 -6.92 21.92
CA ARG A 75 16.37 -7.84 22.93
C ARG A 75 16.09 -9.23 22.36
N ALA A 76 15.57 -9.29 21.13
CA ALA A 76 15.37 -10.55 20.43
C ALA A 76 16.70 -11.25 20.15
N HIS A 77 17.70 -10.51 19.64
CA HIS A 77 19.04 -11.03 19.40
C HIS A 77 19.68 -11.61 20.67
N ALA A 78 19.67 -10.84 21.77
CA ALA A 78 20.19 -11.32 23.06
C ALA A 78 19.44 -12.58 23.58
N SER A 79 18.14 -12.68 23.30
CA SER A 79 17.35 -13.87 23.64
C SER A 79 17.74 -15.08 22.79
N LEU A 80 18.04 -14.87 21.50
CA LEU A 80 18.53 -15.92 20.60
C LEU A 80 19.93 -16.40 21.00
N GLU A 81 20.84 -15.49 21.36
CA GLU A 81 22.16 -15.85 21.89
C GLU A 81 22.03 -16.66 23.19
N SER A 82 21.19 -16.20 24.13
CA SER A 82 20.93 -16.93 25.38
C SER A 82 20.35 -18.32 25.11
N LEU A 83 19.42 -18.45 24.17
CA LEU A 83 18.83 -19.72 23.78
C LEU A 83 19.86 -20.66 23.15
N HIS A 84 20.74 -20.11 22.30
CA HIS A 84 21.85 -20.85 21.70
C HIS A 84 22.80 -21.40 22.77
N ASP A 85 23.18 -20.57 23.74
CA ASP A 85 24.08 -20.93 24.83
C ASP A 85 23.46 -21.95 25.80
N GLU A 86 22.16 -21.83 26.07
CA GLU A 86 21.45 -22.77 26.95
C GLU A 86 21.29 -24.15 26.31
N ILE A 87 21.01 -24.25 25.00
CA ILE A 87 20.79 -25.52 24.30
C ILE A 87 22.12 -26.15 23.89
N THR A 88 22.88 -26.59 24.89
CA THR A 88 24.15 -27.29 24.67
C THR A 88 23.95 -28.70 24.09
N THR A 89 25.00 -29.27 23.50
CA THR A 89 25.01 -30.68 23.06
C THR A 89 24.70 -31.67 24.18
N ALA A 90 24.89 -31.29 25.45
CA ALA A 90 24.55 -32.13 26.60
C ALA A 90 23.05 -32.17 26.91
N ILE A 91 22.28 -31.19 26.43
CA ILE A 91 20.82 -31.12 26.62
C ILE A 91 20.09 -31.75 25.45
N TRP A 92 20.58 -31.54 24.21
CA TRP A 92 19.98 -32.10 23.01
C TRP A 92 21.06 -32.62 22.03
N GLU A 93 21.23 -33.94 22.05
CA GLU A 93 22.17 -34.68 21.20
C GLU A 93 21.57 -35.05 19.84
N GLY A 94 22.44 -35.32 18.85
CA GLY A 94 22.08 -35.83 17.53
C GLY A 94 21.87 -34.75 16.45
N ASP A 95 21.56 -35.19 15.23
CA ASP A 95 21.49 -34.34 14.04
C ASP A 95 20.40 -33.27 14.14
N ALA A 96 19.27 -33.57 14.78
CA ALA A 96 18.19 -32.60 15.03
C ALA A 96 18.64 -31.46 15.97
N GLY A 97 19.38 -31.78 17.05
CA GLY A 97 19.93 -30.76 17.95
C GLY A 97 21.02 -29.92 17.28
N ASN A 98 21.81 -30.53 16.37
CA ASN A 98 22.78 -29.80 15.54
C ASN A 98 22.10 -28.85 14.55
N GLY A 99 21.05 -29.31 13.89
CA GLY A 99 20.24 -28.50 12.96
C GLY A 99 19.63 -27.30 13.67
N PHE A 100 18.98 -27.50 14.82
CA PHE A 100 18.39 -26.43 15.62
C PHE A 100 19.41 -25.34 15.99
N ARG A 101 20.56 -25.72 16.57
CA ARG A 101 21.62 -24.75 16.93
C ARG A 101 22.16 -24.00 15.72
N SER A 102 22.32 -24.68 14.59
CA SER A 102 22.73 -24.04 13.33
C SER A 102 21.70 -23.00 12.89
N SER A 103 20.41 -23.32 12.93
CA SER A 103 19.33 -22.39 12.59
C SER A 103 19.26 -21.20 13.53
N VAL A 104 19.42 -21.40 14.84
CA VAL A 104 19.46 -20.29 15.82
C VAL A 104 20.67 -19.40 15.60
N THR A 105 21.85 -19.96 15.30
CA THR A 105 23.06 -19.18 14.99
C THR A 105 22.83 -18.30 13.76
N VAL A 106 22.33 -18.90 12.69
CA VAL A 106 22.02 -18.18 11.44
C VAL A 106 20.96 -17.10 11.67
N LEU A 107 19.92 -17.37 12.45
CA LEU A 107 18.93 -16.36 12.81
C LEU A 107 19.53 -15.23 13.66
N SER A 108 20.39 -15.56 14.62
CA SER A 108 21.09 -14.59 15.47
C SER A 108 21.95 -13.65 14.63
N ASP A 109 22.79 -14.20 13.75
CA ASP A 109 23.66 -13.43 12.85
C ASP A 109 22.86 -12.48 11.94
N LYS A 110 21.68 -12.92 11.47
CA LYS A 110 20.78 -12.07 10.65
C LYS A 110 20.18 -10.91 11.43
N VAL A 111 19.75 -11.19 12.66
CA VAL A 111 19.08 -10.21 13.52
C VAL A 111 20.08 -9.16 14.02
N ASP A 112 21.39 -9.44 13.99
CA ASP A 112 22.46 -8.54 14.48
C ASP A 112 22.61 -7.24 13.65
N THR A 113 22.36 -7.29 12.34
CA THR A 113 22.54 -6.12 11.45
C THR A 113 21.38 -5.12 11.54
N VAL A 114 20.19 -5.59 11.91
CA VAL A 114 18.95 -4.80 11.93
C VAL A 114 18.98 -3.66 12.96
N PRO A 115 19.46 -3.85 14.21
CA PRO A 115 19.57 -2.75 15.17
C PRO A 115 20.49 -1.62 14.72
N GLU A 116 21.61 -1.91 14.04
CA GLU A 116 22.50 -0.87 13.53
C GLU A 116 21.83 -0.07 12.42
N ALA A 117 21.21 -0.74 11.46
CA ALA A 117 20.45 -0.11 10.39
C ALA A 117 19.31 0.77 10.92
N ALA A 118 18.50 0.25 11.85
CA ALA A 118 17.39 0.99 12.45
C ALA A 118 17.86 2.25 13.20
N ARG A 119 18.99 2.19 13.91
CA ARG A 119 19.62 3.38 14.52
C ARG A 119 20.13 4.36 13.47
N GLY A 120 20.64 3.85 12.33
CA GLY A 120 21.04 4.67 11.18
C GLY A 120 19.86 5.46 10.61
N VAL A 121 18.71 4.82 10.41
CA VAL A 121 17.47 5.47 9.95
C VAL A 121 17.01 6.52 10.96
N ALA A 122 16.93 6.18 12.25
CA ALA A 122 16.57 7.15 13.30
C ALA A 122 17.48 8.40 13.29
N THR A 123 18.79 8.19 13.12
CA THR A 123 19.78 9.28 13.05
C THR A 123 19.57 10.17 11.82
N ALA A 124 19.25 9.57 10.66
CA ALA A 124 18.94 10.30 9.45
C ALA A 124 17.70 11.18 9.62
N LEU A 125 16.65 10.63 10.24
CA LEU A 125 15.40 11.35 10.53
C LEU A 125 15.60 12.50 11.54
N ASP A 126 16.37 12.30 12.61
CA ASP A 126 16.73 13.38 13.53
C ASP A 126 17.48 14.52 12.83
N THR A 127 18.43 14.15 11.96
CA THR A 127 19.24 15.11 11.22
C THR A 127 18.34 15.93 10.29
N MET A 128 17.42 15.27 9.59
CA MET A 128 16.41 15.93 8.77
C MET A 128 15.52 16.84 9.61
N ALA A 129 15.04 16.40 10.78
CA ALA A 129 14.22 17.20 11.67
C ALA A 129 14.94 18.48 12.11
N GLY A 130 16.23 18.39 12.43
CA GLY A 130 17.05 19.56 12.77
C GLY A 130 17.21 20.53 11.59
N SER A 131 17.39 20.03 10.37
CA SER A 131 17.43 20.88 9.18
C SER A 131 16.07 21.52 8.88
N MET A 132 14.97 20.78 9.08
CA MET A 132 13.61 21.29 8.91
C MET A 132 13.25 22.36 9.95
N ASP A 133 13.70 22.25 11.20
CA ASP A 133 13.56 23.33 12.18
C ASP A 133 14.23 24.63 11.67
N ALA A 134 15.44 24.51 11.12
CA ALA A 134 16.19 25.65 10.62
C ALA A 134 15.53 26.27 9.38
N ALA A 135 15.11 25.44 8.43
CA ALA A 135 14.39 25.86 7.23
C ALA A 135 13.06 26.54 7.57
N ARG A 136 12.24 25.94 8.44
CA ARG A 136 10.96 26.52 8.87
C ARG A 136 11.13 27.80 9.67
N LYS A 137 12.20 27.92 10.46
CA LYS A 137 12.52 29.18 11.13
C LYS A 137 12.87 30.28 10.13
N ARG A 138 13.72 29.98 9.15
CA ARG A 138 14.07 30.92 8.07
C ARG A 138 12.84 31.34 7.28
N HIS A 139 11.95 30.38 6.98
CA HIS A 139 10.66 30.63 6.34
C HIS A 139 9.81 31.59 7.18
N ALA A 140 9.61 31.32 8.47
CA ALA A 140 8.79 32.15 9.34
C ALA A 140 9.33 33.59 9.45
N ASP A 141 10.64 33.76 9.65
CA ASP A 141 11.29 35.07 9.73
C ASP A 141 11.11 35.86 8.41
N ALA A 142 11.25 35.21 7.26
CA ALA A 142 11.07 35.83 5.94
C ALA A 142 9.59 36.13 5.63
N PHE A 143 8.68 35.24 6.01
CA PHE A 143 7.25 35.40 5.82
C PHE A 143 6.68 36.56 6.63
N ASP A 144 7.12 36.72 7.88
CA ASP A 144 6.75 37.88 8.72
C ASP A 144 7.24 39.19 8.08
N GLY A 145 8.46 39.21 7.53
CA GLY A 145 9.01 40.35 6.79
C GLY A 145 8.17 40.75 5.57
N LEU A 146 7.63 39.78 4.81
CA LEU A 146 6.73 40.06 3.69
C LEU A 146 5.37 40.63 4.13
N ARG A 147 4.83 40.13 5.26
CA ARG A 147 3.53 40.57 5.77
C ARG A 147 3.53 42.02 6.21
N ASP A 148 4.64 42.53 6.72
CA ASP A 148 4.81 43.93 7.09
C ASP A 148 4.62 44.89 5.90
N HIS A 149 4.76 44.38 4.66
CA HIS A 149 4.60 45.12 3.42
C HIS A 149 3.22 44.95 2.74
N LEU A 150 2.28 44.19 3.32
CA LEU A 150 0.93 44.02 2.76
C LEU A 150 0.01 45.23 2.97
N SER A 151 0.33 46.12 3.92
CA SER A 151 -0.54 47.24 4.32
C SER A 151 0.17 48.58 4.29
N ILE A 152 0.76 48.91 3.13
CA ILE A 152 1.49 50.17 3.01
C ILE A 152 0.53 51.28 2.55
N SER A 153 0.51 52.38 3.31
CA SER A 153 -0.22 53.61 2.95
C SER A 153 0.71 54.59 2.21
N TRP A 154 0.17 55.23 1.17
CA TRP A 154 0.91 56.06 0.21
C TRP A 154 0.28 57.44 -0.03
N ASP A 155 -0.79 57.76 0.70
CA ASP A 155 -1.53 59.00 0.49
C ASP A 155 -0.66 60.21 0.88
N ASP A 156 -0.62 61.22 -0.01
CA ASP A 156 0.07 62.51 0.12
C ASP A 156 1.60 62.57 -0.16
N ALA A 157 2.24 61.50 -0.63
CA ALA A 157 3.68 61.53 -0.96
C ALA A 157 4.00 62.19 -2.32
N LEU A 158 5.07 62.98 -2.39
CA LEU A 158 5.60 63.51 -3.66
C LEU A 158 6.25 62.38 -4.49
N PRO A 159 6.23 62.44 -5.84
CA PRO A 159 6.70 61.34 -6.70
C PRO A 159 8.11 60.81 -6.36
N TRP A 160 9.06 61.69 -6.07
CA TRP A 160 10.44 61.29 -5.75
C TRP A 160 10.59 60.72 -4.33
N GLU A 161 9.76 61.13 -3.39
CA GLU A 161 9.71 60.55 -2.04
C GLU A 161 9.12 59.14 -2.08
N LEU A 162 8.09 58.94 -2.91
CA LEU A 162 7.51 57.63 -3.16
C LEU A 162 8.53 56.68 -3.80
N VAL A 163 9.27 57.11 -4.84
CA VAL A 163 10.34 56.28 -5.44
C VAL A 163 11.39 55.85 -4.40
N SER A 164 11.84 56.77 -3.54
CA SER A 164 12.82 56.43 -2.49
C SER A 164 12.27 55.43 -1.48
N LYS A 165 10.98 55.55 -1.11
CA LYS A 165 10.30 54.63 -0.20
C LYS A 165 10.12 53.24 -0.85
N LEU A 166 9.69 53.20 -2.11
CA LEU A 166 9.53 51.96 -2.87
C LEU A 166 10.85 51.25 -3.07
N SER A 167 11.94 51.96 -3.34
CA SER A 167 13.27 51.35 -3.47
C SER A 167 13.73 50.62 -2.20
N GLY A 168 13.40 51.15 -1.01
CA GLY A 168 13.70 50.48 0.26
C GLY A 168 12.86 49.21 0.44
N ILE A 169 11.56 49.32 0.20
CA ILE A 169 10.60 48.22 0.32
C ILE A 169 10.92 47.09 -0.67
N VAL A 170 11.27 47.43 -1.92
CA VAL A 170 11.69 46.44 -2.92
C VAL A 170 12.94 45.69 -2.45
N GLY A 171 13.90 46.38 -1.82
CA GLY A 171 15.07 45.73 -1.23
C GLY A 171 14.70 44.72 -0.14
N GLU A 172 13.88 45.14 0.83
CA GLU A 172 13.42 44.29 1.94
C GLU A 172 12.59 43.09 1.44
N VAL A 173 11.72 43.31 0.45
CA VAL A 173 10.92 42.24 -0.19
C VAL A 173 11.80 41.27 -0.98
N ILE A 174 12.81 41.76 -1.72
CA ILE A 174 13.77 40.91 -2.44
C ILE A 174 14.52 40.01 -1.47
N ASP A 175 15.03 40.59 -0.37
CA ASP A 175 15.75 39.83 0.65
C ASP A 175 14.85 38.75 1.28
N ALA A 176 13.61 39.09 1.61
CA ALA A 176 12.65 38.13 2.16
C ALA A 176 12.27 37.01 1.18
N VAL A 177 12.04 37.33 -0.11
CA VAL A 177 11.78 36.29 -1.13
C VAL A 177 13.00 35.39 -1.34
N GLN A 178 14.22 35.93 -1.29
CA GLN A 178 15.45 35.13 -1.35
C GLN A 178 15.59 34.20 -0.14
N ASP A 179 15.21 34.66 1.06
CA ASP A 179 15.23 33.82 2.25
C ASP A 179 14.16 32.72 2.24
N LEU A 180 12.98 33.00 1.67
CA LEU A 180 11.98 31.96 1.42
C LEU A 180 12.50 30.90 0.45
N ILE A 181 13.09 31.31 -0.69
CA ILE A 181 13.69 30.37 -1.65
C ILE A 181 14.73 29.50 -0.94
N GLY A 182 15.63 30.12 -0.18
CA GLY A 182 16.65 29.40 0.58
C GLY A 182 16.05 28.43 1.60
N ALA A 183 14.96 28.79 2.28
CA ALA A 183 14.28 27.89 3.21
C ALA A 183 13.73 26.62 2.54
N TYR A 184 13.09 26.75 1.37
CA TYR A 184 12.59 25.58 0.63
C TYR A 184 13.73 24.76 0.00
N GLU A 185 14.80 25.40 -0.49
CA GLU A 185 16.00 24.70 -1.00
C GLU A 185 16.72 23.91 0.11
N ASP A 186 16.91 24.52 1.29
CA ASP A 186 17.52 23.88 2.46
C ASP A 186 16.68 22.66 2.90
N ALA A 187 15.35 22.77 2.83
CA ALA A 187 14.42 21.67 3.12
C ALA A 187 14.53 20.53 2.10
N ALA A 188 14.55 20.83 0.81
CA ALA A 188 14.71 19.84 -0.26
C ALA A 188 16.05 19.09 -0.15
N GLU A 189 17.15 19.83 0.09
CA GLU A 189 18.48 19.20 0.27
C GLU A 189 18.52 18.28 1.50
N ALA A 190 17.85 18.68 2.59
CA ALA A 190 17.74 17.85 3.79
C ALA A 190 16.96 16.56 3.52
N ALA A 191 15.84 16.63 2.78
CA ALA A 191 15.06 15.45 2.39
C ALA A 191 15.89 14.50 1.51
N ALA A 192 16.54 15.00 0.47
CA ALA A 192 17.42 14.21 -0.41
C ALA A 192 18.58 13.55 0.35
N THR A 193 19.15 14.26 1.33
CA THR A 193 20.24 13.73 2.17
C THR A 193 19.75 12.64 3.11
N ALA A 194 18.61 12.85 3.77
CA ALA A 194 18.00 11.86 4.64
C ALA A 194 17.63 10.61 3.85
N ARG A 195 17.03 10.74 2.67
CA ARG A 195 16.70 9.60 1.78
C ARG A 195 17.93 8.75 1.47
N ARG A 196 19.04 9.37 1.05
CA ARG A 196 20.29 8.66 0.79
C ARG A 196 20.83 7.95 2.02
N ALA A 197 20.75 8.59 3.19
CA ALA A 197 21.20 8.01 4.45
C ALA A 197 20.31 6.83 4.89
N VAL A 198 18.98 6.95 4.72
CA VAL A 198 18.02 5.87 4.99
C VAL A 198 18.27 4.68 4.07
N VAL A 199 18.40 4.90 2.76
CA VAL A 199 18.75 3.83 1.80
C VAL A 199 20.06 3.16 2.19
N THR A 200 21.10 3.94 2.49
CA THR A 200 22.40 3.38 2.93
C THR A 200 22.28 2.55 4.21
N ALA A 201 21.47 3.01 5.17
CA ALA A 201 21.23 2.28 6.40
C ALA A 201 20.47 0.97 6.15
N MET A 202 19.46 0.99 5.27
CA MET A 202 18.70 -0.19 4.87
C MET A 202 19.54 -1.18 4.05
N ASP A 203 20.41 -0.70 3.15
CA ASP A 203 21.36 -1.53 2.40
C ASP A 203 22.39 -2.20 3.33
N GLY A 204 22.61 -1.66 4.53
CA GLY A 204 23.43 -2.26 5.57
C GLY A 204 22.78 -3.48 6.23
N ILE A 205 21.49 -3.72 6.01
CA ILE A 205 20.83 -4.95 6.43
C ILE A 205 21.24 -6.06 5.45
N GLU A 206 22.18 -6.90 5.85
CA GLU A 206 22.50 -8.13 5.12
C GLU A 206 21.34 -9.14 5.26
N LEU A 207 20.32 -9.01 4.43
CA LEU A 207 19.40 -10.11 4.14
C LEU A 207 20.08 -10.98 3.07
N PRO A 208 20.41 -12.25 3.32
CA PRO A 208 21.06 -13.06 2.31
C PRO A 208 20.10 -13.32 1.15
N ASP A 209 20.61 -13.22 -0.09
CA ASP A 209 19.92 -13.65 -1.32
C ASP A 209 19.56 -15.16 -1.29
N HIS A 210 20.15 -15.93 -0.37
CA HIS A 210 19.90 -17.35 -0.09
C HIS A 210 20.74 -17.81 1.12
N LEU A 211 20.20 -18.70 1.96
CA LEU A 211 20.99 -19.37 2.99
C LEU A 211 21.70 -20.64 2.47
N PRO A 212 22.88 -21.01 3.01
CA PRO A 212 23.57 -22.23 2.63
C PRO A 212 22.78 -23.47 3.10
N SER A 213 22.41 -24.33 2.15
CA SER A 213 21.77 -25.62 2.42
C SER A 213 22.75 -26.58 3.07
N ALA A 214 22.58 -26.89 4.36
CA ALA A 214 23.23 -28.06 4.95
C ALA A 214 22.54 -29.34 4.44
N PRO A 215 23.27 -30.40 4.07
CA PRO A 215 22.67 -31.66 3.64
C PRO A 215 21.78 -32.23 4.75
N GLY A 216 20.47 -32.31 4.51
CA GLY A 216 19.49 -32.86 5.47
C GLY A 216 18.80 -31.84 6.38
N ALA A 217 19.02 -30.54 6.21
CA ALA A 217 18.20 -29.53 6.86
C ALA A 217 16.85 -29.38 6.13
N VAL A 218 15.76 -29.31 6.90
CA VAL A 218 14.43 -28.94 6.39
C VAL A 218 14.52 -27.49 5.92
N PRO A 219 14.20 -27.15 4.64
CA PRO A 219 14.20 -25.77 4.18
C PRO A 219 13.27 -24.94 5.07
N SER A 220 13.75 -23.81 5.56
CA SER A 220 13.00 -22.97 6.50
C SER A 220 11.84 -22.29 5.79
N THR A 221 10.80 -21.89 6.52
CA THR A 221 9.68 -21.06 6.01
C THR A 221 10.15 -19.79 5.28
N ILE A 222 11.38 -19.32 5.55
CA ILE A 222 11.99 -18.16 4.89
C ILE A 222 12.53 -18.50 3.48
N ASP A 223 12.92 -19.74 3.19
CA ASP A 223 13.30 -20.15 1.82
C ASP A 223 12.09 -20.18 0.87
N LEU A 224 10.89 -20.27 1.44
CA LEU A 224 9.59 -20.18 0.77
C LEU A 224 9.22 -18.72 0.47
N VAL A 225 9.44 -17.83 1.44
CA VAL A 225 9.18 -16.38 1.31
C VAL A 225 10.18 -15.71 0.34
N ASN A 226 11.47 -16.07 0.40
CA ASN A 226 12.52 -15.42 -0.40
C ASN A 226 12.55 -15.87 -1.88
N GLN A 227 11.76 -16.87 -2.27
CA GLN A 227 11.66 -17.29 -3.69
C GLN A 227 10.69 -16.43 -4.50
N TRP A 228 9.94 -15.54 -3.83
CA TRP A 228 9.01 -14.63 -4.47
C TRP A 228 9.49 -13.22 -4.25
N SER A 229 10.00 -12.64 -5.33
CA SER A 229 10.24 -11.21 -5.44
C SER A 229 8.90 -10.53 -5.71
N ASP A 230 8.62 -9.46 -4.96
CA ASP A 230 7.60 -8.44 -5.22
C ASP A 230 6.16 -8.95 -5.24
N ASP A 231 5.37 -8.73 -4.16
CA ASP A 231 3.88 -8.74 -4.07
C ASP A 231 3.06 -9.79 -4.89
N GLU A 232 3.67 -10.83 -5.45
CA GLU A 232 3.11 -11.81 -6.38
C GLU A 232 3.39 -13.23 -5.86
N GLY A 233 2.35 -14.06 -5.82
CA GLY A 233 2.39 -15.42 -5.29
C GLY A 233 1.53 -15.64 -4.03
N PRO A 234 1.24 -16.90 -3.68
CA PRO A 234 0.14 -17.22 -2.77
C PRO A 234 0.39 -17.02 -1.26
N LEU A 235 1.46 -16.35 -0.82
CA LEU A 235 1.76 -16.05 0.60
C LEU A 235 1.99 -14.55 0.81
N ASP A 236 1.21 -13.74 0.12
CA ASP A 236 1.12 -12.30 0.31
C ASP A 236 0.56 -11.90 1.69
N GLY A 237 0.77 -10.63 2.06
CA GLY A 237 0.15 -9.96 3.20
C GLY A 237 0.03 -10.80 4.48
N SER A 238 -1.20 -11.00 4.95
CA SER A 238 -1.53 -11.70 6.19
C SER A 238 -1.60 -13.24 6.07
N THR A 239 -1.30 -13.81 4.90
CA THR A 239 -1.53 -15.23 4.61
C THR A 239 -0.79 -16.19 5.55
N LEU A 240 0.45 -15.88 5.94
CA LEU A 240 1.20 -16.69 6.91
C LEU A 240 0.60 -16.67 8.32
N SER A 241 0.07 -15.52 8.76
CA SER A 241 -0.63 -15.43 10.05
C SER A 241 -1.89 -16.28 10.05
N ARG A 242 -2.66 -16.20 8.95
CA ARG A 242 -3.88 -17.02 8.76
C ARG A 242 -3.56 -18.51 8.69
N TYR A 243 -2.46 -18.89 8.07
CA TYR A 243 -1.96 -20.27 8.08
C TYR A 243 -1.74 -20.76 9.51
N ASP A 244 -1.05 -19.99 10.35
CA ASP A 244 -0.76 -20.37 11.74
C ASP A 244 -2.04 -20.52 12.57
N ASP A 245 -3.01 -19.61 12.40
CA ASP A 245 -4.31 -19.67 13.07
C ASP A 245 -5.13 -20.88 12.61
N ALA A 246 -5.23 -21.12 11.30
CA ALA A 246 -5.93 -22.26 10.74
C ALA A 246 -5.31 -23.59 11.17
N LEU A 247 -3.97 -23.69 11.12
CA LEU A 247 -3.23 -24.85 11.62
C LEU A 247 -3.43 -25.03 13.13
N GLY A 248 -3.48 -23.96 13.90
CA GLY A 248 -3.73 -23.97 15.34
C GLY A 248 -5.12 -24.52 15.71
N ALA A 249 -6.12 -24.24 14.89
CA ALA A 249 -7.49 -24.72 15.05
C ALA A 249 -7.68 -26.20 14.66
N MET A 250 -6.78 -26.78 13.86
CA MET A 250 -6.85 -28.16 13.39
C MET A 250 -6.57 -29.20 14.50
N SER A 251 -7.15 -30.39 14.32
CA SER A 251 -6.86 -31.56 15.15
C SER A 251 -5.38 -32.00 15.03
N ALA A 252 -4.94 -32.87 15.94
CA ALA A 252 -3.57 -33.38 15.89
C ALA A 252 -3.28 -34.20 14.61
N ASP A 253 -4.29 -34.94 14.13
CA ASP A 253 -4.18 -35.79 12.93
C ASP A 253 -4.14 -34.92 11.66
N GLU A 254 -4.99 -33.90 11.56
CA GLU A 254 -4.97 -32.94 10.45
C GLU A 254 -3.64 -32.17 10.39
N ARG A 255 -3.12 -31.71 11.53
CA ARG A 255 -1.80 -31.06 11.58
C ARG A 255 -0.66 -32.00 11.18
N ALA A 256 -0.75 -33.27 11.53
CA ALA A 256 0.24 -34.26 11.10
C ALA A 256 0.18 -34.46 9.58
N GLU A 257 -1.01 -34.44 9.00
CA GLU A 257 -1.21 -34.55 7.56
C GLU A 257 -0.69 -33.33 6.81
N VAL A 258 -0.98 -32.10 7.27
CA VAL A 258 -0.41 -30.86 6.68
C VAL A 258 1.12 -30.94 6.67
N ARG A 259 1.76 -31.32 7.79
CA ARG A 259 3.23 -31.48 7.85
C ARG A 259 3.73 -32.52 6.85
N ARG A 260 3.05 -33.66 6.73
CA ARG A 260 3.40 -34.72 5.79
C ARG A 260 3.34 -34.22 4.34
N LEU A 261 2.30 -33.46 3.98
CA LEU A 261 2.16 -32.85 2.66
C LEU A 261 3.30 -31.86 2.39
N LEU A 262 3.56 -30.94 3.33
CA LEU A 262 4.64 -29.97 3.20
C LEU A 262 6.01 -30.63 3.07
N GLU A 263 6.32 -31.66 3.87
CA GLU A 263 7.59 -32.38 3.79
C GLU A 263 7.79 -33.08 2.44
N GLY A 264 6.70 -33.56 1.82
CA GLY A 264 6.72 -34.31 0.57
C GLY A 264 6.74 -33.45 -0.70
N SER A 265 6.29 -32.20 -0.63
CA SER A 265 6.18 -31.31 -1.80
C SER A 265 7.42 -30.44 -2.01
N ASP A 266 7.59 -29.95 -3.24
CA ASP A 266 8.62 -28.97 -3.58
C ASP A 266 8.30 -27.57 -3.00
N PRO A 267 9.26 -26.61 -3.01
CA PRO A 267 9.04 -25.29 -2.41
C PRO A 267 7.84 -24.51 -2.97
N ALA A 268 7.58 -24.58 -4.28
CA ALA A 268 6.47 -23.81 -4.87
C ALA A 268 5.12 -24.42 -4.47
N ALA A 269 5.00 -25.75 -4.52
CA ALA A 269 3.80 -26.46 -4.09
C ALA A 269 3.53 -26.30 -2.58
N ARG A 270 4.58 -26.28 -1.73
CA ARG A 270 4.43 -26.01 -0.28
C ARG A 270 3.73 -24.70 0.01
N ALA A 271 4.01 -23.70 -0.80
CA ALA A 271 3.51 -22.36 -0.61
C ALA A 271 2.01 -22.29 -0.90
N TRP A 272 1.60 -22.89 -2.03
CA TRP A 272 0.19 -23.11 -2.37
C TRP A 272 -0.54 -23.95 -1.30
N ILE A 273 0.11 -24.98 -0.74
CA ILE A 273 -0.46 -25.77 0.37
C ILE A 273 -0.69 -24.91 1.61
N MET A 274 0.27 -24.04 1.97
CA MET A 274 0.13 -23.12 3.11
C MET A 274 -1.01 -22.12 2.87
N ALA A 275 -1.10 -21.55 1.67
CA ALA A 275 -2.19 -20.65 1.28
C ALA A 275 -3.57 -21.33 1.34
N ALA A 276 -3.65 -22.57 0.86
CA ALA A 276 -4.89 -23.35 0.93
C ALA A 276 -5.30 -23.65 2.39
N VAL A 277 -4.33 -23.93 3.27
CA VAL A 277 -4.62 -24.08 4.71
C VAL A 277 -5.08 -22.75 5.31
N ALA A 278 -4.45 -21.63 4.93
CA ALA A 278 -4.84 -20.28 5.36
C ALA A 278 -6.26 -19.89 4.90
N SER A 279 -6.74 -20.44 3.78
CA SER A 279 -8.13 -20.28 3.33
C SER A 279 -9.13 -21.21 4.03
N GLY A 280 -8.65 -22.12 4.89
CA GLY A 280 -9.46 -23.08 5.64
C GLY A 280 -9.55 -24.47 5.01
N LEU A 281 -8.82 -24.75 3.93
CA LEU A 281 -8.82 -26.07 3.29
C LEU A 281 -8.18 -27.13 4.20
N SER A 282 -8.86 -28.27 4.38
CA SER A 282 -8.41 -29.36 5.25
C SER A 282 -8.83 -30.74 4.73
N GLY A 283 -8.40 -31.79 5.43
CA GLY A 283 -8.81 -33.17 5.18
C GLY A 283 -8.52 -33.69 3.76
N ASP A 284 -9.50 -34.41 3.20
CA ASP A 284 -9.39 -35.01 1.87
C ASP A 284 -9.21 -33.94 0.77
N ALA A 285 -9.85 -32.77 0.93
CA ALA A 285 -9.76 -31.70 -0.06
C ALA A 285 -8.35 -31.10 -0.15
N LEU A 286 -7.68 -30.91 0.99
CA LEU A 286 -6.28 -30.48 1.02
C LEU A 286 -5.35 -31.55 0.41
N THR A 287 -5.65 -32.83 0.66
CA THR A 287 -4.88 -33.94 0.07
C THR A 287 -5.02 -33.98 -1.44
N ASN A 288 -6.24 -33.80 -1.95
CA ASN A 288 -6.53 -33.72 -3.38
C ASN A 288 -5.82 -32.52 -4.03
N TYR A 289 -5.88 -31.36 -3.38
CA TYR A 289 -5.21 -30.14 -3.82
C TYR A 289 -3.69 -30.35 -3.95
N ALA A 290 -3.04 -30.84 -2.89
CA ALA A 290 -1.61 -31.12 -2.89
C ALA A 290 -1.21 -32.14 -3.97
N HIS A 291 -1.99 -33.21 -4.15
CA HIS A 291 -1.75 -34.20 -5.20
C HIS A 291 -1.89 -33.60 -6.61
N GLN A 292 -2.76 -32.61 -6.80
CA GLN A 292 -2.91 -31.92 -8.07
C GLN A 292 -1.73 -30.98 -8.33
N LEU A 293 -1.25 -30.26 -7.30
CA LEU A 293 -0.04 -29.43 -7.41
C LEU A 293 1.20 -30.23 -7.83
N ASP A 294 1.38 -31.43 -7.26
CA ASP A 294 2.52 -32.31 -7.60
C ASP A 294 2.52 -32.78 -9.08
N GLN A 295 1.38 -32.67 -9.77
CA GLN A 295 1.25 -32.99 -11.19
C GLN A 295 1.47 -31.79 -12.12
N MET A 296 1.51 -30.57 -11.57
CA MET A 296 1.66 -29.34 -12.33
C MET A 296 3.13 -29.04 -12.61
N SER A 297 3.38 -28.49 -13.80
CA SER A 297 4.67 -27.89 -14.14
C SER A 297 4.86 -26.55 -13.41
N PRO A 298 6.10 -26.05 -13.27
CA PRO A 298 6.35 -24.74 -12.68
C PRO A 298 5.65 -23.58 -13.39
N SER A 299 5.33 -23.70 -14.69
CA SER A 299 4.50 -22.72 -15.39
C SER A 299 3.04 -22.81 -14.98
N GLU A 300 2.47 -24.02 -14.91
CA GLU A 300 1.08 -24.20 -14.48
C GLU A 300 0.88 -23.74 -13.03
N LEU A 301 1.87 -23.94 -12.15
CA LEU A 301 1.84 -23.43 -10.78
C LEU A 301 1.90 -21.90 -10.69
N ARG A 302 2.57 -21.22 -11.64
CA ARG A 302 2.54 -19.75 -11.72
C ARG A 302 1.22 -19.26 -12.28
N ASP A 303 0.67 -19.96 -13.26
CA ASP A 303 -0.61 -19.60 -13.86
C ASP A 303 -1.75 -19.68 -12.83
N LEU A 304 -1.63 -20.48 -11.76
CA LEU A 304 -2.60 -20.51 -10.64
C LEU A 304 -2.77 -19.16 -9.92
N ASP A 305 -1.82 -18.24 -10.03
CA ASP A 305 -1.93 -16.89 -9.50
C ASP A 305 -3.05 -16.12 -10.24
N PRO A 306 -4.13 -15.70 -9.55
CA PRO A 306 -5.24 -15.01 -10.20
C PRO A 306 -4.88 -13.63 -10.74
N SER A 307 -3.73 -13.04 -10.37
CA SER A 307 -3.22 -11.82 -10.99
C SER A 307 -2.95 -11.98 -12.51
N GLY A 308 -2.65 -13.21 -12.95
CA GLY A 308 -2.51 -13.58 -14.37
C GLY A 308 -3.83 -13.86 -15.10
N PHE A 309 -4.94 -14.02 -14.37
CA PHE A 309 -6.24 -14.37 -14.93
C PHE A 309 -6.90 -13.17 -15.59
N ARG A 310 -6.62 -12.95 -16.89
CA ARG A 310 -6.99 -11.73 -17.62
C ARG A 310 -7.53 -12.00 -19.03
N GLY A 311 -8.12 -10.97 -19.65
CA GLY A 311 -8.70 -10.98 -20.99
C GLY A 311 -10.09 -11.61 -21.02
N ASP A 312 -10.44 -12.29 -22.11
CA ASP A 312 -11.78 -12.86 -22.33
C ASP A 312 -12.24 -13.76 -21.17
N GLN A 313 -11.34 -14.55 -20.58
CA GLN A 313 -11.63 -15.44 -19.45
C GLN A 313 -11.99 -14.72 -18.14
N ALA A 314 -11.60 -13.45 -18.02
CA ALA A 314 -11.88 -12.60 -16.87
C ALA A 314 -12.83 -11.45 -17.23
N THR A 315 -13.51 -11.50 -18.37
CA THR A 315 -14.45 -10.45 -18.76
C THR A 315 -15.84 -10.78 -18.21
N GLN A 316 -16.54 -9.76 -17.69
CA GLN A 316 -17.90 -9.92 -17.20
C GLN A 316 -18.84 -10.36 -18.33
N PRO A 317 -19.76 -11.31 -18.09
CA PRO A 317 -20.64 -11.84 -19.14
C PRO A 317 -21.71 -10.86 -19.62
N ASP A 318 -22.10 -9.88 -18.78
CA ASP A 318 -23.05 -8.83 -19.16
C ASP A 318 -22.86 -7.53 -18.36
N GLN A 319 -23.52 -6.44 -18.78
CA GLN A 319 -23.38 -5.08 -18.23
C GLN A 319 -23.84 -4.90 -16.77
N THR A 320 -24.38 -5.94 -16.14
CA THR A 320 -24.87 -5.91 -14.75
C THR A 320 -24.05 -6.79 -13.82
N THR A 321 -23.02 -7.44 -14.35
CA THR A 321 -22.19 -8.41 -13.61
C THR A 321 -20.86 -7.85 -13.12
N CYS A 322 -20.54 -6.58 -13.31
CA CYS A 322 -19.27 -5.99 -12.84
C CYS A 322 -18.97 -6.26 -11.36
N GLY A 323 -19.95 -6.06 -10.48
CA GLY A 323 -19.78 -6.34 -9.04
C GLY A 323 -19.66 -7.84 -8.72
N SER A 324 -20.39 -8.69 -9.43
CA SER A 324 -20.34 -10.13 -9.19
C SER A 324 -19.09 -10.77 -9.78
N SER A 325 -18.61 -10.30 -10.94
CA SER A 325 -17.31 -10.66 -11.49
C SER A 325 -16.15 -10.20 -10.60
N SER A 326 -16.27 -9.02 -9.96
CA SER A 326 -15.30 -8.56 -8.97
C SER A 326 -15.28 -9.47 -7.73
N LEU A 327 -16.43 -9.92 -7.24
CA LEU A 327 -16.52 -10.91 -6.15
C LEU A 327 -15.91 -12.26 -6.55
N VAL A 328 -16.16 -12.75 -7.77
CA VAL A 328 -15.55 -14.00 -8.27
C VAL A 328 -14.03 -13.89 -8.31
N MET A 329 -13.49 -12.78 -8.83
CA MET A 329 -12.04 -12.54 -8.82
C MET A 329 -11.50 -12.47 -7.39
N SER A 330 -12.16 -11.71 -6.52
CA SER A 330 -11.79 -11.61 -5.10
C SER A 330 -11.74 -12.98 -4.42
N ARG A 331 -12.69 -13.87 -4.73
CA ARG A 331 -12.68 -15.23 -4.20
C ARG A 331 -11.52 -16.05 -4.75
N MET A 332 -11.13 -15.87 -6.01
CA MET A 332 -9.94 -16.53 -6.55
C MET A 332 -8.68 -16.11 -5.80
N GLU A 333 -8.52 -14.83 -5.50
CA GLU A 333 -7.37 -14.32 -4.72
C GLU A 333 -7.33 -14.92 -3.30
N ASN A 334 -8.49 -15.12 -2.67
CA ASN A 334 -8.59 -15.56 -1.27
C ASN A 334 -8.71 -17.08 -1.06
N ASP A 335 -9.06 -17.85 -2.09
CA ASP A 335 -9.31 -19.30 -2.04
C ASP A 335 -8.54 -20.03 -3.15
N PRO A 336 -7.33 -20.54 -2.85
CA PRO A 336 -6.50 -21.25 -3.83
C PRO A 336 -7.14 -22.50 -4.44
N ALA A 337 -8.05 -23.16 -3.73
CA ALA A 337 -8.79 -24.30 -4.28
C ALA A 337 -9.83 -23.84 -5.31
N TYR A 338 -10.51 -22.73 -5.03
CA TYR A 338 -11.41 -22.09 -5.99
C TYR A 338 -10.66 -21.55 -7.21
N ALA A 339 -9.49 -20.93 -7.03
CA ALA A 339 -8.63 -20.51 -8.13
C ALA A 339 -8.22 -21.71 -9.01
N MET A 340 -7.76 -22.81 -8.41
CA MET A 340 -7.41 -24.03 -9.16
C MET A 340 -8.59 -24.55 -9.97
N TRP A 341 -9.79 -24.59 -9.39
CA TRP A 341 -10.98 -25.00 -10.12
C TRP A 341 -11.33 -24.04 -11.26
N MET A 342 -11.29 -22.73 -11.01
CA MET A 342 -11.58 -21.73 -12.03
C MET A 342 -10.65 -21.86 -13.23
N GLN A 343 -9.36 -22.06 -12.98
CA GLN A 343 -8.34 -22.06 -14.03
C GLN A 343 -8.20 -23.41 -14.73
N THR A 344 -8.28 -24.52 -13.99
CA THR A 344 -7.98 -25.86 -14.53
C THR A 344 -9.21 -26.75 -14.69
N GLY A 345 -10.32 -26.39 -14.04
CA GLY A 345 -11.52 -27.21 -13.93
C GLY A 345 -11.44 -28.30 -12.86
N TYR A 346 -10.27 -28.58 -12.28
CA TYR A 346 -10.15 -29.57 -11.20
C TYR A 346 -10.65 -28.97 -9.88
N ASP A 347 -11.66 -29.61 -9.27
CA ASP A 347 -12.18 -29.22 -7.96
C ASP A 347 -11.59 -30.12 -6.86
N PRO A 348 -10.72 -29.59 -5.99
CA PRO A 348 -10.14 -30.37 -4.89
C PRO A 348 -11.17 -30.87 -3.87
N LEU A 349 -12.30 -30.18 -3.71
CA LEU A 349 -13.34 -30.52 -2.73
C LEU A 349 -14.05 -31.83 -3.12
N THR A 350 -14.25 -32.05 -4.42
CA THR A 350 -14.97 -33.22 -4.95
C THR A 350 -14.03 -34.24 -5.62
N GLY A 351 -12.84 -33.81 -6.04
CA GLY A 351 -11.91 -34.59 -6.86
C GLY A 351 -12.35 -34.74 -8.32
N GLU A 352 -13.39 -34.02 -8.74
CA GLU A 352 -13.92 -34.07 -10.11
C GLU A 352 -13.29 -32.99 -11.01
N THR A 353 -13.41 -33.16 -12.33
CA THR A 353 -12.95 -32.16 -13.31
C THR A 353 -14.12 -31.64 -14.12
N ASP A 354 -14.33 -30.34 -14.05
CA ASP A 354 -15.29 -29.59 -14.86
C ASP A 354 -14.77 -29.44 -16.30
N PRO A 355 -15.51 -29.93 -17.32
CA PRO A 355 -15.06 -29.85 -18.71
C PRO A 355 -15.22 -28.48 -19.35
N ARG A 356 -15.87 -27.51 -18.69
CA ARG A 356 -16.04 -26.13 -19.20
C ARG A 356 -14.68 -25.44 -19.38
N THR A 357 -14.62 -24.39 -20.19
CA THR A 357 -13.44 -23.53 -20.25
C THR A 357 -13.37 -22.60 -19.03
N PRO A 358 -12.22 -21.98 -18.73
CA PRO A 358 -12.13 -20.97 -17.67
C PRO A 358 -13.09 -19.79 -17.90
N GLU A 359 -13.24 -19.34 -19.15
CA GLU A 359 -14.21 -18.30 -19.55
C GLU A 359 -15.65 -18.70 -19.24
N GLU A 360 -16.05 -19.93 -19.59
CA GLU A 360 -17.40 -20.43 -19.32
C GLU A 360 -17.66 -20.54 -17.81
N ARG A 361 -16.68 -21.02 -17.03
CA ARG A 361 -16.81 -21.07 -15.55
C ARG A 361 -16.92 -19.69 -14.94
N PHE A 362 -16.07 -18.75 -15.35
CA PHE A 362 -16.08 -17.39 -14.83
C PHE A 362 -17.40 -16.67 -15.15
N ALA A 363 -17.91 -16.83 -16.38
CA ALA A 363 -19.19 -16.29 -16.80
C ALA A 363 -20.38 -16.88 -16.01
N ASP A 364 -20.40 -18.20 -15.82
CA ASP A 364 -21.46 -18.88 -15.07
C ASP A 364 -21.42 -18.50 -13.57
N GLU A 365 -20.24 -18.46 -12.97
CA GLU A 365 -20.06 -18.04 -11.58
C GLU A 365 -20.41 -16.57 -11.36
N SER A 366 -20.04 -15.68 -12.30
CA SER A 366 -20.39 -14.26 -12.23
C SER A 366 -21.91 -14.07 -12.27
N GLN A 367 -22.64 -14.85 -13.08
CA GLN A 367 -24.11 -14.82 -13.11
C GLN A 367 -24.73 -15.42 -11.85
N ALA A 368 -24.21 -16.55 -11.37
CA ALA A 368 -24.68 -17.18 -10.13
C ALA A 368 -24.48 -16.27 -8.91
N MET A 369 -23.33 -15.60 -8.85
CA MET A 369 -22.99 -14.61 -7.83
C MET A 369 -23.92 -13.38 -7.94
N HIS A 370 -24.20 -12.88 -9.15
CA HIS A 370 -25.16 -11.78 -9.36
C HIS A 370 -26.56 -12.13 -8.86
N VAL A 371 -27.03 -13.36 -9.12
CA VAL A 371 -28.31 -13.84 -8.59
C VAL A 371 -28.27 -13.85 -7.06
N ARG A 372 -27.22 -14.43 -6.47
CA ARG A 372 -27.07 -14.56 -5.01
C ARG A 372 -27.11 -13.20 -4.31
N THR A 373 -26.35 -12.23 -4.80
CA THR A 373 -26.27 -10.88 -4.20
C THR A 373 -27.51 -10.01 -4.44
N ASN A 374 -28.46 -10.47 -5.26
CA ASN A 374 -29.77 -9.84 -5.46
C ASN A 374 -30.93 -10.62 -4.82
N LEU A 375 -30.66 -11.72 -4.12
CA LEU A 375 -31.69 -12.43 -3.36
C LEU A 375 -32.11 -11.63 -2.12
N PRO A 376 -33.35 -11.81 -1.61
CA PRO A 376 -33.80 -11.15 -0.38
C PRO A 376 -33.05 -11.58 0.89
N VAL A 377 -32.27 -12.66 0.81
CA VAL A 377 -31.42 -13.16 1.89
C VAL A 377 -30.03 -13.40 1.35
N ASP A 378 -29.01 -13.09 2.15
CA ASP A 378 -27.61 -13.36 1.81
C ASP A 378 -27.21 -14.81 2.10
N ARG A 379 -25.91 -15.06 1.96
CA ARG A 379 -25.28 -16.37 2.16
C ARG A 379 -25.43 -16.89 3.59
N ASP A 380 -25.43 -16.00 4.58
CA ASP A 380 -25.59 -16.33 6.00
C ASP A 380 -27.05 -16.30 6.45
N HIS A 381 -27.97 -16.15 5.50
CA HIS A 381 -29.43 -16.12 5.66
C HIS A 381 -29.98 -14.87 6.33
N ASP A 382 -29.22 -13.78 6.34
CA ASP A 382 -29.66 -12.47 6.81
C ASP A 382 -30.42 -11.71 5.72
N LEU A 383 -31.33 -10.82 6.15
CA LEU A 383 -32.20 -10.09 5.22
C LEU A 383 -31.44 -8.99 4.48
N GLN A 384 -31.49 -9.04 3.16
CA GLN A 384 -30.93 -7.99 2.29
C GLN A 384 -31.98 -6.97 1.87
N PHE A 385 -31.54 -5.72 1.66
CA PHE A 385 -32.40 -4.70 1.10
C PHE A 385 -32.76 -5.03 -0.36
N PRO A 386 -34.02 -4.82 -0.80
CA PRO A 386 -34.40 -5.13 -2.18
C PRO A 386 -33.68 -4.20 -3.17
N TRP A 387 -32.91 -4.79 -4.10
CA TRP A 387 -32.18 -4.09 -5.14
C TRP A 387 -32.68 -4.49 -6.53
N PRO A 388 -32.83 -3.53 -7.49
CA PRO A 388 -33.12 -3.88 -8.87
C PRO A 388 -31.91 -4.59 -9.50
N PRO A 389 -32.03 -5.83 -10.02
CA PRO A 389 -30.90 -6.54 -10.62
C PRO A 389 -30.23 -5.78 -11.77
N GLN A 390 -30.99 -4.93 -12.47
CA GLN A 390 -30.48 -4.10 -13.56
C GLN A 390 -29.48 -3.02 -13.11
N ALA A 391 -29.40 -2.76 -11.80
CA ALA A 391 -28.44 -1.85 -11.20
C ALA A 391 -27.19 -2.58 -10.68
N GLY A 392 -27.01 -3.85 -11.03
CA GLY A 392 -25.84 -4.64 -10.67
C GLY A 392 -25.89 -5.22 -9.25
N THR A 393 -24.75 -5.22 -8.57
CA THR A 393 -24.63 -5.70 -7.19
C THR A 393 -24.68 -4.51 -6.23
N GLN A 394 -25.58 -4.55 -5.24
CA GLN A 394 -25.68 -3.49 -4.24
C GLN A 394 -24.49 -3.50 -3.25
N PRO A 395 -24.02 -2.34 -2.78
CA PRO A 395 -22.84 -2.26 -1.90
C PRO A 395 -22.92 -3.16 -0.65
N TRP A 396 -24.05 -3.17 0.06
CA TRP A 396 -24.18 -3.97 1.29
C TRP A 396 -24.25 -5.48 1.03
N ALA A 397 -24.83 -5.90 -0.09
CA ALA A 397 -24.82 -7.32 -0.48
C ALA A 397 -23.41 -7.76 -0.86
N LEU A 398 -22.65 -6.86 -1.49
CA LEU A 398 -21.26 -7.07 -1.80
C LEU A 398 -20.45 -7.23 -0.51
N ALA A 399 -20.61 -6.32 0.44
CA ALA A 399 -19.97 -6.41 1.76
C ALA A 399 -20.36 -7.68 2.52
N ALA A 400 -21.64 -8.10 2.47
CA ALA A 400 -22.10 -9.34 3.05
C ALA A 400 -21.43 -10.57 2.40
N GLU A 401 -21.35 -10.63 1.07
CA GLU A 401 -20.66 -11.74 0.38
C GLU A 401 -19.13 -11.72 0.63
N MET A 402 -18.52 -10.54 0.82
CA MET A 402 -17.12 -10.44 1.25
C MET A 402 -16.92 -10.99 2.67
N SER A 403 -17.88 -10.75 3.57
CA SER A 403 -17.81 -11.12 5.00
C SER A 403 -18.19 -12.57 5.30
N ALA A 404 -18.96 -13.20 4.42
CA ALA A 404 -19.59 -14.48 4.69
C ALA A 404 -18.59 -15.64 4.75
N ASP A 405 -18.94 -16.70 5.48
CA ASP A 405 -18.10 -17.90 5.58
C ASP A 405 -18.03 -18.65 4.22
N GLY A 406 -16.82 -18.82 3.70
CA GLY A 406 -16.57 -19.26 2.32
C GLY A 406 -17.10 -18.29 1.26
N GLY A 407 -17.19 -17.00 1.60
CA GLY A 407 -17.51 -15.88 0.72
C GLY A 407 -16.33 -15.47 -0.16
N SER A 408 -16.30 -14.20 -0.56
CA SER A 408 -15.31 -13.67 -1.52
C SER A 408 -14.16 -12.89 -0.90
N GLY A 409 -14.28 -12.49 0.37
CA GLY A 409 -13.24 -11.75 1.10
C GLY A 409 -12.28 -12.68 1.83
N VAL A 410 -11.36 -12.08 2.59
CA VAL A 410 -10.41 -12.81 3.43
C VAL A 410 -11.19 -13.60 4.50
N PRO A 411 -11.02 -14.93 4.60
CA PRO A 411 -11.70 -15.74 5.59
C PRO A 411 -11.56 -15.21 7.03
N GLY A 412 -12.69 -15.11 7.73
CA GLY A 412 -12.75 -14.60 9.11
C GLY A 412 -12.75 -13.07 9.24
N THR A 413 -12.75 -12.33 8.13
CA THR A 413 -12.76 -10.87 8.11
C THR A 413 -14.15 -10.34 7.80
N SER A 414 -14.64 -9.38 8.59
CA SER A 414 -15.87 -8.64 8.30
C SER A 414 -15.57 -7.40 7.47
N TYR A 415 -16.38 -7.13 6.47
CA TYR A 415 -16.26 -6.00 5.55
C TYR A 415 -17.50 -5.11 5.67
N ASP A 416 -17.30 -3.79 5.58
CA ASP A 416 -18.39 -2.81 5.56
C ASP A 416 -18.21 -1.80 4.41
N VAL A 417 -19.32 -1.18 4.04
CA VAL A 417 -19.39 -0.16 2.99
C VAL A 417 -19.03 1.19 3.57
N THR A 418 -17.91 1.75 3.12
CA THR A 418 -17.55 3.14 3.40
C THR A 418 -17.93 4.02 2.21
N VAL A 419 -18.69 5.08 2.48
CA VAL A 419 -18.97 6.13 1.49
C VAL A 419 -17.74 7.02 1.34
N VAL A 420 -17.34 7.28 0.10
CA VAL A 420 -16.24 8.20 -0.17
C VAL A 420 -16.73 9.63 0.01
N ASP A 421 -16.05 10.39 0.88
CA ASP A 421 -16.34 11.80 1.10
C ASP A 421 -15.70 12.64 -0.02
N PRO A 422 -16.48 13.37 -0.84
CA PRO A 422 -15.93 14.22 -1.89
C PRO A 422 -14.99 15.33 -1.36
N ASP A 423 -15.15 15.75 -0.10
CA ASP A 423 -14.31 16.77 0.53
C ASP A 423 -13.03 16.17 1.16
N ASP A 424 -12.95 14.84 1.32
CA ASP A 424 -11.81 14.12 1.90
C ASP A 424 -11.63 12.72 1.26
N ARG A 425 -11.46 12.70 -0.06
CA ARG A 425 -11.25 11.45 -0.83
C ARG A 425 -9.94 10.74 -0.43
N GLY A 426 -8.96 11.48 0.11
CA GLY A 426 -7.68 10.93 0.55
C GLY A 426 -7.84 9.89 1.66
N ARG A 427 -8.78 10.13 2.59
CA ARG A 427 -9.06 9.19 3.68
C ARG A 427 -9.55 7.82 3.19
N SER A 428 -10.40 7.78 2.17
CA SER A 428 -10.86 6.49 1.62
C SER A 428 -9.74 5.78 0.86
N PHE A 429 -8.89 6.52 0.15
CA PHE A 429 -7.70 5.94 -0.49
C PHE A 429 -6.75 5.32 0.55
N ASP A 430 -6.47 6.02 1.66
CA ASP A 430 -5.63 5.49 2.74
C ASP A 430 -6.19 4.23 3.40
N ALA A 431 -7.52 4.12 3.47
CA ALA A 431 -8.18 2.91 3.97
C ALA A 431 -8.03 1.74 2.99
N VAL A 432 -8.17 2.00 1.69
CA VAL A 432 -8.00 1.01 0.62
C VAL A 432 -6.55 0.51 0.57
N VAL A 433 -5.56 1.42 0.62
CA VAL A 433 -4.13 1.06 0.65
C VAL A 433 -3.84 0.18 1.83
N ARG A 434 -4.23 0.58 3.05
CA ARG A 434 -3.98 -0.22 4.26
C ARG A 434 -4.59 -1.62 4.14
N ALA A 435 -5.85 -1.71 3.72
CA ALA A 435 -6.51 -2.99 3.53
C ALA A 435 -5.78 -3.87 2.51
N SER A 436 -5.32 -3.27 1.40
CA SER A 436 -4.54 -3.98 0.39
C SER A 436 -3.17 -4.45 0.90
N GLU A 437 -2.44 -3.61 1.64
CA GLU A 437 -1.15 -3.96 2.26
C GLU A 437 -1.30 -5.09 3.30
N ASP A 438 -2.45 -5.16 3.97
CA ASP A 438 -2.82 -6.24 4.90
C ASP A 438 -3.26 -7.54 4.18
N GLY A 439 -3.28 -7.54 2.84
CA GLY A 439 -3.63 -8.69 1.99
C GLY A 439 -5.12 -8.83 1.71
N SER A 440 -5.92 -7.76 1.87
CA SER A 440 -7.34 -7.77 1.49
C SER A 440 -7.54 -7.18 0.10
N THR A 441 -8.32 -7.86 -0.73
CA THR A 441 -8.91 -7.28 -1.93
C THR A 441 -10.00 -6.28 -1.54
N VAL A 442 -10.10 -5.16 -2.26
CA VAL A 442 -11.04 -4.07 -1.92
C VAL A 442 -11.93 -3.73 -3.12
N PRO A 443 -13.21 -4.14 -3.11
CA PRO A 443 -14.19 -3.73 -4.10
C PRO A 443 -14.45 -2.22 -4.01
N ILE A 444 -14.43 -1.55 -5.16
CA ILE A 444 -14.70 -0.11 -5.28
C ILE A 444 -15.83 0.14 -6.27
N TYR A 445 -16.75 1.02 -5.90
CA TYR A 445 -17.80 1.52 -6.77
C TYR A 445 -17.34 2.82 -7.38
N VAL A 446 -17.26 2.87 -8.71
CA VAL A 446 -16.89 4.07 -9.48
C VAL A 446 -18.08 4.56 -10.30
N GLY A 447 -18.08 5.85 -10.60
CA GLY A 447 -19.20 6.52 -11.24
C GLY A 447 -18.85 7.88 -11.82
N ASP A 448 -19.89 8.70 -11.96
CA ASP A 448 -19.80 10.12 -12.30
C ASP A 448 -20.21 10.98 -11.09
N ASP A 449 -20.22 12.31 -11.22
CA ASP A 449 -20.62 13.25 -10.16
C ASP A 449 -22.03 13.01 -9.58
N THR A 450 -22.86 12.20 -10.23
CA THR A 450 -24.28 12.04 -9.90
C THR A 450 -24.69 10.64 -9.50
N ARG A 451 -23.93 9.60 -9.89
CA ARG A 451 -24.24 8.21 -9.53
C ARG A 451 -23.04 7.26 -9.67
N PRO A 452 -23.02 6.16 -8.88
CA PRO A 452 -22.18 5.00 -9.20
C PRO A 452 -22.68 4.32 -10.48
N GLY A 453 -21.77 3.71 -11.23
CA GLY A 453 -22.08 3.05 -12.50
C GLY A 453 -21.35 1.73 -12.73
N HIS A 454 -20.25 1.49 -12.03
CA HIS A 454 -19.41 0.32 -12.24
C HIS A 454 -18.73 -0.11 -10.93
N VAL A 455 -18.35 -1.39 -10.87
CA VAL A 455 -17.64 -1.97 -9.72
C VAL A 455 -16.36 -2.60 -10.23
N THR A 456 -15.25 -2.27 -9.58
CA THR A 456 -13.93 -2.85 -9.84
C THR A 456 -13.33 -3.36 -8.54
N LEU A 457 -12.22 -4.08 -8.63
CA LEU A 457 -11.56 -4.71 -7.49
C LEU A 457 -10.12 -4.24 -7.38
N VAL A 458 -9.75 -3.64 -6.26
CA VAL A 458 -8.34 -3.42 -5.92
C VAL A 458 -7.76 -4.77 -5.51
N THR A 459 -6.68 -5.18 -6.18
CA THR A 459 -6.00 -6.47 -5.92
C THR A 459 -4.64 -6.29 -5.27
N ALA A 460 -4.01 -5.12 -5.41
CA ALA A 460 -2.73 -4.81 -4.77
C ALA A 460 -2.53 -3.30 -4.66
N SER A 461 -1.61 -2.89 -3.77
CA SER A 461 -1.08 -1.53 -3.67
C SER A 461 0.41 -1.52 -3.97
N GLN A 462 0.86 -0.59 -4.79
CA GLN A 462 2.25 -0.45 -5.18
C GLN A 462 2.84 0.81 -4.53
N GLY A 463 3.74 0.61 -3.55
CA GLY A 463 4.49 1.71 -2.94
C GLY A 463 3.66 2.75 -2.17
N GLY A 464 2.44 2.40 -1.78
CA GLY A 464 1.52 3.21 -0.96
C GLY A 464 0.75 4.32 -1.69
N ASP A 465 1.14 4.66 -2.92
CA ASP A 465 0.58 5.79 -3.68
C ASP A 465 -0.13 5.36 -4.97
N THR A 466 -0.19 4.07 -5.24
CA THR A 466 -0.73 3.49 -6.47
C THR A 466 -1.45 2.18 -6.18
N LEU A 467 -2.58 1.95 -6.86
CA LEU A 467 -3.41 0.75 -6.72
C LEU A 467 -3.46 -0.02 -8.04
N SER A 468 -3.32 -1.34 -7.98
CA SER A 468 -3.66 -2.27 -9.05
C SER A 468 -5.16 -2.59 -8.95
N VAL A 469 -5.92 -2.25 -9.99
CA VAL A 469 -7.37 -2.38 -10.02
C VAL A 469 -7.77 -3.29 -11.17
N TYR A 470 -8.41 -4.42 -10.87
CA TYR A 470 -9.05 -5.28 -11.84
C TYR A 470 -10.38 -4.67 -12.33
N ASP A 471 -10.47 -4.45 -13.63
CA ASP A 471 -11.66 -3.99 -14.33
C ASP A 471 -12.36 -5.16 -15.05
N PRO A 472 -13.53 -5.61 -14.55
CA PRO A 472 -14.25 -6.72 -15.14
C PRO A 472 -14.91 -6.37 -16.49
N SER A 473 -14.98 -5.10 -16.90
CA SER A 473 -15.52 -4.74 -18.23
C SER A 473 -14.61 -5.14 -19.39
N GLU A 474 -13.30 -5.16 -19.15
CA GLU A 474 -12.29 -5.55 -20.13
C GLU A 474 -11.50 -6.79 -19.71
N GLY A 475 -11.73 -7.29 -18.48
CA GLY A 475 -10.94 -8.38 -17.89
C GLY A 475 -9.46 -8.00 -17.72
N SER A 476 -9.17 -6.71 -17.51
CA SER A 476 -7.82 -6.15 -17.46
C SER A 476 -7.49 -5.62 -16.06
N THR A 477 -6.20 -5.41 -15.78
CA THR A 477 -5.77 -4.65 -14.61
C THR A 477 -5.29 -3.29 -15.07
N ILE A 478 -5.78 -2.26 -14.41
CA ILE A 478 -5.39 -0.87 -14.60
C ILE A 478 -4.75 -0.34 -13.33
N THR A 479 -4.03 0.76 -13.47
CA THR A 479 -3.32 1.42 -12.38
C THR A 479 -4.06 2.70 -12.02
N VAL A 480 -4.35 2.88 -10.73
CA VAL A 480 -4.98 4.08 -10.19
C VAL A 480 -4.02 4.77 -9.24
N SER A 481 -3.68 6.03 -9.51
CA SER A 481 -2.85 6.83 -8.61
C SER A 481 -3.67 7.46 -7.50
N ARG A 482 -3.01 7.84 -6.40
CA ARG A 482 -3.62 8.66 -5.35
C ARG A 482 -4.19 9.97 -5.91
N ASP A 483 -3.46 10.62 -6.81
CA ASP A 483 -3.87 11.90 -7.38
C ASP A 483 -5.14 11.77 -8.20
N ASP A 484 -5.28 10.72 -9.01
CA ASP A 484 -6.49 10.49 -9.80
C ASP A 484 -7.70 10.23 -8.90
N TRP A 485 -7.50 9.49 -7.80
CA TRP A 485 -8.54 9.23 -6.81
C TRP A 485 -8.98 10.49 -6.08
N VAL A 486 -8.02 11.28 -5.57
CA VAL A 486 -8.31 12.48 -4.77
C VAL A 486 -8.97 13.56 -5.62
N ASN A 487 -8.57 13.69 -6.88
CA ASN A 487 -9.08 14.70 -7.79
C ASN A 487 -10.37 14.30 -8.52
N GLY A 488 -10.85 13.06 -8.37
CA GLY A 488 -12.04 12.59 -9.08
C GLY A 488 -11.82 12.46 -10.60
N THR A 489 -10.61 12.08 -11.00
CA THR A 489 -10.19 11.95 -12.41
C THR A 489 -9.82 10.51 -12.76
N LEU A 490 -10.48 9.54 -12.13
CA LEU A 490 -10.30 8.13 -12.46
C LEU A 490 -10.58 7.88 -13.96
N ASP A 491 -9.89 6.91 -14.55
CA ASP A 491 -10.16 6.44 -15.91
C ASP A 491 -10.44 4.93 -15.88
N VAL A 492 -11.54 4.58 -15.22
CA VAL A 492 -11.95 3.19 -14.96
C VAL A 492 -13.21 2.91 -15.74
N ALA A 493 -13.13 2.20 -16.87
CA ALA A 493 -14.26 1.97 -17.79
C ALA A 493 -15.04 3.24 -18.18
N GLY A 494 -14.35 4.40 -18.23
CA GLY A 494 -14.95 5.71 -18.51
C GLY A 494 -15.64 6.40 -17.32
N TRP A 495 -15.41 5.93 -16.10
CA TRP A 495 -15.89 6.52 -14.84
C TRP A 495 -14.76 7.23 -14.09
N SER A 496 -15.06 8.40 -13.53
CA SER A 496 -14.08 9.31 -12.94
C SER A 496 -14.15 9.45 -11.42
N GLU A 497 -15.28 9.13 -10.82
CA GLU A 497 -15.54 9.41 -9.40
C GLU A 497 -15.61 8.12 -8.56
N PRO A 498 -14.85 8.01 -7.45
CA PRO A 498 -15.05 6.95 -6.47
C PRO A 498 -16.26 7.27 -5.57
N TRP A 499 -17.15 6.29 -5.35
CA TRP A 499 -18.40 6.45 -4.59
C TRP A 499 -18.41 5.67 -3.29
N PHE A 500 -18.10 4.38 -3.37
CA PHE A 500 -18.09 3.48 -2.21
C PHE A 500 -16.86 2.59 -2.27
N VAL A 501 -16.32 2.26 -1.10
CA VAL A 501 -15.29 1.24 -0.95
C VAL A 501 -15.77 0.21 0.06
N VAL A 502 -15.50 -1.06 -0.19
CA VAL A 502 -15.87 -2.16 0.70
C VAL A 502 -14.59 -2.66 1.36
N VAL A 503 -14.34 -2.21 2.59
CA VAL A 503 -13.08 -2.42 3.32
C VAL A 503 -13.33 -3.24 4.59
N PRO A 504 -12.32 -3.94 5.11
CA PRO A 504 -12.40 -4.60 6.41
C PRO A 504 -12.84 -3.65 7.54
N GLU A 505 -13.65 -4.14 8.47
CA GLU A 505 -13.96 -3.45 9.71
C GLU A 505 -12.73 -3.43 10.62
N SER A 506 -12.43 -2.25 11.19
CA SER A 506 -11.27 -2.01 12.07
C SER A 506 -11.53 -2.35 13.54
#